data_AF-A0AA37QJ12-F1
#
_entry.id   AF-A0AA37QJ12-F1
#
_cell.length_a   1.000
_cell.length_b   1.000
_cell.length_c   1.000
_cell.angle_alpha   90.00
_cell.angle_beta   90.00
_cell.angle_gamma   90.00
#
_symmetry.space_group_name_H-M   'P 1'
#
loop_
_entity.id
_entity.type
_entity.pdbx_description
1 polymer ?
#
loop_
_entity_poly.entity_id
_entity_poly.type
_entity_poly.pdbx_seq_one_letter_code
_entity_poly.pdbx_strand_id
1 'polypeptide(L)'
;MLLIHTAREARTAVHTCRQLLRAPDAFHGPLEELYERFIVPNLPEPAAVADFHRALVEFLGTPDPLHLLRQVRGTERGAVYETDEGVRFKATDNAPAWWTHAALFQEVRVAPGAMGDVVATMPAHLFEVSATCPPTANMAGWHIAHLADVKDGYTNYRVWAKQEVVRRFIRNVHPCNHCLLPKPEWQRWGADRRVTGFAATRFAARYADVWDEFALLANVDRAARSAEGFEIAYTYGVTTEDQAREGVAQRRELHLTSRSECASGGVVVACYTATRLTFRAAVIEPLADDERFRVVTPDGTFEMTKAQFHRVFANVVRSVSYRERGVYHYPSIPKAAAPFLIEEERPASGS
;
A
#
# COMPACT_ATOMS: atom_id res chain seq x y z
N MET A 1 31.13 15.01 -3.05
CA MET A 1 29.67 14.88 -3.26
C MET A 1 29.39 15.24 -4.71
N LEU A 2 28.87 14.32 -5.52
CA LEU A 2 28.52 14.66 -6.90
C LEU A 2 27.09 15.16 -6.97
N LEU A 3 26.97 16.29 -7.65
CA LEU A 3 25.71 16.93 -7.97
C LEU A 3 25.34 16.52 -9.38
N ILE A 4 24.10 16.10 -9.58
CA ILE A 4 23.53 15.85 -10.91
C ILE A 4 22.70 17.05 -11.35
N HIS A 5 22.76 17.34 -12.64
CA HIS A 5 21.91 18.31 -13.31
C HIS A 5 20.72 17.63 -14.00
N THR A 6 20.87 16.36 -14.39
CA THR A 6 19.82 15.57 -15.02
C THR A 6 19.70 14.18 -14.38
N ALA A 7 18.54 13.53 -14.48
CA ALA A 7 18.35 12.17 -13.96
C ALA A 7 19.22 11.12 -14.67
N ARG A 8 19.69 11.43 -15.88
CA ARG A 8 20.58 10.57 -16.69
C ARG A 8 22.00 10.51 -16.14
N GLU A 9 22.45 11.58 -15.50
CA GLU A 9 23.77 11.65 -14.86
C GLU A 9 23.87 10.80 -13.59
N ALA A 10 22.74 10.35 -13.04
CA ALA A 10 22.72 9.49 -11.86
C ALA A 10 23.61 8.27 -12.04
N ARG A 11 23.58 7.62 -13.23
CA ARG A 11 24.42 6.44 -13.53
C ARG A 11 25.91 6.71 -13.37
N THR A 12 26.37 7.85 -13.86
CA THR A 12 27.78 8.24 -13.79
C THR A 12 28.16 8.71 -12.40
N ALA A 13 27.20 9.21 -11.61
CA ALA A 13 27.39 9.69 -10.25
C ALA A 13 27.33 8.59 -9.18
N VAL A 14 26.89 7.36 -9.51
CA VAL A 14 26.96 6.21 -8.60
C VAL A 14 28.43 5.83 -8.37
N HIS A 15 29.02 6.32 -7.29
CA HIS A 15 30.41 5.98 -6.89
C HIS A 15 30.49 5.21 -5.60
N THR A 16 29.54 5.43 -4.69
CA THR A 16 29.37 4.64 -3.48
C THR A 16 28.86 3.28 -3.96
N CYS A 17 29.66 2.22 -3.93
CA CYS A 17 29.18 0.88 -4.31
C CYS A 17 28.24 0.30 -3.23
N ARG A 18 27.28 1.08 -2.70
CA ARG A 18 26.31 0.57 -1.74
C ARG A 18 25.49 -0.51 -2.42
N GLN A 19 25.58 -1.70 -1.86
CA GLN A 19 24.81 -2.84 -2.34
C GLN A 19 23.49 -2.90 -1.58
N LEU A 20 22.41 -3.05 -2.33
CA LEU A 20 21.12 -3.37 -1.73
C LEU A 20 21.18 -4.78 -1.16
N LEU A 21 20.82 -4.93 0.10
CA LEU A 21 20.57 -6.23 0.70
C LEU A 21 19.36 -6.86 -0.01
N ARG A 22 19.52 -8.10 -0.47
CA ARG A 22 18.44 -8.82 -1.16
C ARG A 22 17.27 -9.07 -0.21
N ALA A 23 16.04 -8.93 -0.71
CA ALA A 23 14.85 -9.38 0.00
C ALA A 23 14.96 -10.88 0.32
N PRO A 24 14.56 -11.33 1.52
CA PRO A 24 14.53 -12.75 1.82
C PRO A 24 13.65 -13.49 0.79
N ASP A 25 14.02 -14.72 0.43
CA ASP A 25 13.16 -15.54 -0.46
C ASP A 25 11.89 -16.02 0.29
N ALA A 26 11.96 -16.15 1.62
CA ALA A 26 10.85 -16.39 2.54
C ALA A 26 11.10 -15.69 3.88
N PHE A 27 10.04 -15.33 4.60
CA PHE A 27 10.12 -14.75 5.93
C PHE A 27 8.92 -15.20 6.78
N HIS A 28 9.18 -15.52 8.03
CA HIS A 28 8.17 -15.76 9.05
C HIS A 28 8.66 -15.12 10.35
N GLY A 29 7.93 -14.12 10.84
CA GLY A 29 8.29 -13.42 12.06
C GLY A 29 7.57 -12.08 12.19
N PRO A 30 7.96 -11.25 13.17
CA PRO A 30 7.40 -9.93 13.36
C PRO A 30 7.77 -9.00 12.20
N LEU A 31 6.86 -8.12 11.78
CA LEU A 31 7.14 -7.09 10.79
C LEU A 31 8.29 -6.17 11.22
N GLU A 32 8.43 -5.92 12.52
CA GLU A 32 9.55 -5.17 13.10
C GLU A 32 10.89 -5.80 12.72
N GLU A 33 11.02 -7.13 12.84
CA GLU A 33 12.26 -7.83 12.49
C GLU A 33 12.55 -7.72 10.99
N LEU A 34 11.53 -7.91 10.13
CA LEU A 34 11.70 -7.71 8.69
C LEU A 34 12.18 -6.28 8.39
N TYR A 35 11.58 -5.30 9.06
CA TYR A 35 11.85 -3.89 8.87
C TYR A 35 13.29 -3.54 9.24
N GLU A 36 13.69 -3.80 10.48
CA GLU A 36 15.00 -3.43 10.99
C GLU A 36 16.13 -4.19 10.28
N ARG A 37 15.94 -5.50 10.05
CA ARG A 37 17.01 -6.34 9.52
C ARG A 37 17.16 -6.25 8.00
N PHE A 38 16.06 -6.05 7.26
CA PHE A 38 16.08 -6.13 5.80
C PHE A 38 15.64 -4.86 5.08
N ILE A 39 14.72 -4.06 5.64
CA ILE A 39 14.24 -2.84 4.98
C ILE A 39 15.15 -1.65 5.29
N VAL A 40 15.42 -1.36 6.57
CA VAL A 40 16.22 -0.21 7.01
C VAL A 40 17.59 -0.11 6.30
N PRO A 41 18.36 -1.20 6.14
CA PRO A 41 19.65 -1.14 5.44
C PRO A 41 19.56 -0.70 3.97
N ASN A 42 18.38 -0.87 3.37
CA ASN A 42 18.09 -0.52 1.98
C ASN A 42 17.48 0.88 1.81
N LEU A 43 17.15 1.58 2.90
CA LEU A 43 16.53 2.91 2.82
C LEU A 43 17.57 4.00 2.56
N PRO A 44 17.23 5.06 1.80
CA PRO A 44 18.08 6.24 1.67
C PRO A 44 18.40 6.88 3.02
N GLU A 45 19.58 7.52 3.09
CA GLU A 45 19.99 8.28 4.27
C GLU A 45 19.09 9.50 4.50
N PRO A 46 18.78 9.86 5.75
CA PRO A 46 17.95 11.03 6.06
C PRO A 46 18.46 12.33 5.43
N ALA A 47 19.77 12.56 5.41
CA ALA A 47 20.34 13.76 4.78
C ALA A 47 20.10 13.81 3.26
N ALA A 48 20.17 12.66 2.57
CA ALA A 48 19.88 12.59 1.13
C ALA A 48 18.42 12.88 0.83
N VAL A 49 17.53 12.37 1.67
CA VAL A 49 16.09 12.65 1.60
C VAL A 49 15.80 14.13 1.87
N ALA A 50 16.44 14.72 2.87
CA ALA A 50 16.27 16.14 3.19
C ALA A 50 16.76 17.07 2.07
N ASP A 51 17.90 16.75 1.46
CA ASP A 51 18.44 17.52 0.31
C ASP A 51 17.51 17.43 -0.91
N PHE A 52 17.01 16.22 -1.22
CA PHE A 52 16.04 16.02 -2.29
C PHE A 52 14.73 16.75 -2.03
N HIS A 53 14.24 16.71 -0.78
CA HIS A 53 13.03 17.43 -0.36
C HIS A 53 13.15 18.93 -0.61
N ARG A 54 14.24 19.57 -0.15
CA ARG A 54 14.44 21.01 -0.35
C ARG A 54 14.47 21.38 -1.83
N ALA A 55 15.21 20.63 -2.65
CA ALA A 55 15.26 20.86 -4.09
C ALA A 55 13.89 20.68 -4.78
N LEU A 56 13.07 19.73 -4.30
CA LEU A 56 11.73 19.49 -4.81
C LEU A 56 10.75 20.61 -4.43
N VAL A 57 10.80 21.09 -3.18
CA VAL A 57 9.97 22.21 -2.71
C VAL A 57 10.31 23.50 -3.44
N GLU A 58 11.61 23.80 -3.62
CA GLU A 58 12.07 24.93 -4.43
C GLU A 58 11.53 24.86 -5.87
N PHE A 59 11.63 23.68 -6.50
CA PHE A 59 11.09 23.43 -7.84
C PHE A 59 9.58 23.67 -7.94
N LEU A 60 8.81 23.24 -6.95
CA LEU A 60 7.36 23.47 -6.92
C LEU A 60 6.97 24.95 -6.83
N GLY A 61 7.87 25.80 -6.31
CA GLY A 61 7.72 27.25 -6.27
C GLY A 61 7.99 27.95 -7.60
N THR A 62 8.50 27.24 -8.61
CA THR A 62 8.74 27.83 -9.94
C THR A 62 7.43 28.17 -10.68
N PRO A 63 7.44 29.07 -11.68
CA PRO A 63 6.21 29.50 -12.36
C PRO A 63 5.43 28.37 -13.06
N ASP A 64 6.14 27.40 -13.64
CA ASP A 64 5.54 26.35 -14.49
C ASP A 64 6.24 24.99 -14.32
N PRO A 65 6.09 24.35 -13.14
CA PRO A 65 6.74 23.07 -12.85
C PRO A 65 6.08 21.93 -13.62
N LEU A 66 6.91 21.07 -14.20
CA LEU A 66 6.47 19.80 -14.79
C LEU A 66 6.28 18.74 -13.69
N HIS A 67 5.09 18.16 -13.60
CA HIS A 67 4.77 17.13 -12.61
C HIS A 67 4.88 15.71 -13.19
N LEU A 68 5.25 14.71 -12.39
CA LEU A 68 5.26 13.29 -12.80
C LEU A 68 4.09 12.54 -12.19
N LEU A 69 3.08 12.20 -13.00
CA LEU A 69 1.85 11.58 -12.52
C LEU A 69 1.73 10.14 -12.98
N ARG A 70 1.16 9.29 -12.13
CA ARG A 70 0.95 7.87 -12.38
C ARG A 70 -0.54 7.56 -12.48
N GLN A 71 -0.89 6.61 -13.35
CA GLN A 71 -2.26 6.08 -13.49
C GLN A 71 -3.30 7.13 -13.87
N VAL A 72 -2.95 7.95 -14.86
CA VAL A 72 -3.86 8.91 -15.48
C VAL A 72 -4.56 8.24 -16.67
N ARG A 73 -5.89 8.38 -16.78
CA ARG A 73 -6.66 7.72 -17.85
C ARG A 73 -6.44 8.46 -19.17
N GLY A 74 -6.24 7.70 -20.24
CA GLY A 74 -6.14 8.25 -21.60
C GLY A 74 -4.80 8.93 -21.91
N THR A 75 -3.76 8.64 -21.14
CA THR A 75 -2.41 9.17 -21.35
C THR A 75 -1.41 8.08 -21.73
N GLU A 76 -0.38 8.48 -22.47
CA GLU A 76 0.77 7.67 -22.84
C GLU A 76 1.96 8.00 -21.94
N ARG A 77 2.68 6.99 -21.45
CA ARG A 77 3.85 7.19 -20.58
C ARG A 77 4.94 7.96 -21.34
N GLY A 78 5.54 8.94 -20.68
CA GLY A 78 6.56 9.81 -21.25
C GLY A 78 6.01 11.05 -21.97
N ALA A 79 4.74 11.05 -22.37
CA ALA A 79 4.11 12.21 -22.98
C ALA A 79 3.71 13.25 -21.92
N VAL A 80 3.76 14.53 -22.31
CA VAL A 80 3.37 15.69 -21.51
C VAL A 80 1.95 16.10 -21.85
N TYR A 81 1.17 16.40 -20.81
CA TYR A 81 -0.21 16.81 -20.85
C TYR A 81 -0.41 18.05 -19.97
N GLU A 82 -1.57 18.67 -20.11
CA GLU A 82 -1.95 19.88 -19.37
C GLU A 82 -3.39 19.74 -18.85
N THR A 83 -3.66 20.20 -17.63
CA THR A 83 -5.04 20.30 -17.09
C THR A 83 -5.77 21.49 -17.70
N ASP A 84 -7.08 21.61 -17.50
CA ASP A 84 -7.85 22.78 -17.98
C ASP A 84 -7.42 24.09 -17.28
N GLU A 85 -6.72 24.00 -16.14
CA GLU A 85 -6.11 25.14 -15.43
C GLU A 85 -4.67 25.46 -15.90
N GLY A 86 -4.16 24.79 -16.94
CA GLY A 86 -2.82 25.04 -17.47
C GLY A 86 -1.68 24.33 -16.73
N VAL A 87 -1.98 23.33 -15.89
CA VAL A 87 -0.95 22.65 -15.08
C VAL A 87 -0.36 21.47 -15.86
N ARG A 88 0.95 21.53 -16.12
CA ARG A 88 1.64 20.51 -16.92
C ARG A 88 2.07 19.29 -16.12
N PHE A 89 1.95 18.12 -16.73
CA PHE A 89 2.49 16.88 -16.20
C PHE A 89 2.94 15.89 -17.27
N LYS A 90 3.94 15.06 -16.96
CA LYS A 90 4.37 13.90 -17.73
C LYS A 90 3.75 12.64 -17.12
N ALA A 91 3.08 11.83 -17.94
CA ALA A 91 2.51 10.57 -17.48
C ALA A 91 3.60 9.50 -17.29
N THR A 92 3.51 8.72 -16.22
CA THR A 92 4.54 7.75 -15.81
C THR A 92 3.92 6.46 -15.25
N ASP A 93 4.71 5.38 -15.17
CA ASP A 93 4.40 4.24 -14.31
C ASP A 93 5.01 4.42 -12.90
N ASN A 94 5.52 3.35 -12.28
CA ASN A 94 6.18 3.44 -10.99
C ASN A 94 7.62 3.99 -11.11
N ALA A 95 8.19 4.09 -12.31
CA ALA A 95 9.61 4.36 -12.57
C ALA A 95 10.21 5.55 -11.82
N PRO A 96 9.53 6.70 -11.67
CA PRO A 96 10.04 7.81 -10.86
C PRO A 96 10.37 7.37 -9.43
N ALA A 97 9.53 6.57 -8.79
CA ALA A 97 9.77 6.06 -7.44
C ALA A 97 11.02 5.17 -7.36
N TRP A 98 11.21 4.30 -8.37
CA TRP A 98 12.38 3.42 -8.42
C TRP A 98 13.66 4.18 -8.67
N TRP A 99 13.61 5.19 -9.56
CA TRP A 99 14.75 6.05 -9.83
C TRP A 99 15.11 6.87 -8.58
N THR A 100 14.13 7.52 -7.92
CA THR A 100 14.40 8.30 -6.72
C THR A 100 15.02 7.45 -5.62
N HIS A 101 14.46 6.27 -5.36
CA HIS A 101 15.04 5.36 -4.38
C HIS A 101 16.48 4.98 -4.74
N ALA A 102 16.73 4.55 -5.99
CA ALA A 102 18.07 4.14 -6.42
C ALA A 102 19.08 5.30 -6.31
N ALA A 103 18.73 6.49 -6.81
CA ALA A 103 19.61 7.65 -6.79
C ALA A 103 19.96 8.07 -5.35
N LEU A 104 18.95 8.18 -4.47
CA LEU A 104 19.18 8.62 -3.08
C LEU A 104 19.86 7.55 -2.23
N PHE A 105 19.60 6.27 -2.49
CA PHE A 105 20.33 5.16 -1.85
C PHE A 105 21.83 5.19 -2.21
N GLN A 106 22.16 5.58 -3.44
CA GLN A 106 23.54 5.82 -3.90
C GLN A 106 24.06 7.22 -3.54
N GLU A 107 23.36 7.95 -2.68
CA GLU A 107 23.72 9.28 -2.19
C GLU A 107 23.90 10.34 -3.29
N VAL A 108 23.27 10.16 -4.45
CA VAL A 108 23.23 11.16 -5.51
C VAL A 108 22.47 12.41 -5.01
N ARG A 109 23.02 13.59 -5.27
CA ARG A 109 22.43 14.88 -4.90
C ARG A 109 22.09 15.70 -6.12
N VAL A 110 21.00 16.46 -6.07
CA VAL A 110 20.59 17.35 -7.15
C VAL A 110 21.33 18.68 -7.01
N ALA A 111 21.89 19.19 -8.10
CA ALA A 111 22.50 20.51 -8.11
C ALA A 111 21.45 21.60 -7.83
N PRO A 112 21.81 22.71 -7.15
CA PRO A 112 20.90 23.84 -6.96
C PRO A 112 20.27 24.30 -8.28
N GLY A 113 18.95 24.50 -8.29
CA GLY A 113 18.19 24.90 -9.48
C GLY A 113 17.98 23.80 -10.55
N ALA A 114 18.61 22.62 -10.44
CA ALA A 114 18.56 21.60 -11.50
C ALA A 114 17.38 20.62 -11.39
N MET A 115 16.54 20.72 -10.35
CA MET A 115 15.45 19.78 -10.14
C MET A 115 14.45 19.72 -11.32
N GLY A 116 14.23 20.84 -12.03
CA GLY A 116 13.40 20.85 -13.23
C GLY A 116 13.92 19.92 -14.33
N ASP A 117 15.23 19.98 -14.61
CA ASP A 117 15.88 19.13 -15.61
C ASP A 117 15.95 17.67 -15.15
N VAL A 118 16.17 17.43 -13.85
CA VAL A 118 16.07 16.09 -13.25
C VAL A 118 14.68 15.51 -13.48
N VAL A 119 13.60 16.23 -13.15
CA VAL A 119 12.22 15.79 -13.32
C VAL A 119 11.89 15.55 -14.80
N ALA A 120 12.31 16.47 -15.69
CA ALA A 120 12.11 16.35 -17.13
C ALA A 120 12.77 15.09 -17.71
N THR A 121 13.94 14.72 -17.21
CA THR A 121 14.72 13.57 -17.68
C THR A 121 14.52 12.28 -16.89
N MET A 122 13.74 12.31 -15.80
CA MET A 122 13.44 11.14 -14.98
C MET A 122 12.71 10.06 -15.80
N PRO A 123 13.05 8.77 -15.61
CA PRO A 123 12.37 7.63 -16.24
C PRO A 123 10.85 7.70 -16.10
N ALA A 124 10.15 7.49 -17.21
CA ALA A 124 8.68 7.40 -17.23
C ALA A 124 8.20 5.94 -17.31
N HIS A 125 9.09 5.01 -17.67
CA HIS A 125 8.83 3.58 -17.79
C HIS A 125 9.82 2.74 -16.96
N LEU A 126 9.36 1.68 -16.30
CA LEU A 126 10.19 0.89 -15.36
C LEU A 126 11.46 0.29 -15.99
N PHE A 127 11.42 0.01 -17.29
CA PHE A 127 12.54 -0.59 -18.05
C PHE A 127 13.68 0.42 -18.30
N GLU A 128 13.43 1.71 -18.14
CA GLU A 128 14.44 2.77 -18.30
C GLU A 128 15.27 2.95 -17.01
N VAL A 129 14.76 2.51 -15.85
CA VAL A 129 15.39 2.80 -14.55
C VAL A 129 16.74 2.12 -14.43
N SER A 130 16.87 0.84 -14.79
CA SER A 130 18.16 0.13 -14.70
C SER A 130 19.22 0.70 -15.63
N ALA A 131 18.83 1.35 -16.73
CA ALA A 131 19.75 2.01 -17.64
C ALA A 131 20.26 3.36 -17.10
N THR A 132 19.56 3.95 -16.13
CA THR A 132 19.82 5.29 -15.59
C THR A 132 20.36 5.29 -14.18
N CYS A 133 20.06 4.30 -13.33
CA CYS A 133 20.58 4.23 -11.96
C CYS A 133 20.51 2.80 -11.36
N PRO A 134 21.45 1.90 -11.68
CA PRO A 134 21.59 0.62 -10.99
C PRO A 134 22.47 0.76 -9.72
N PRO A 135 22.36 -0.16 -8.74
CA PRO A 135 21.36 -1.21 -8.59
C PRO A 135 19.99 -0.65 -8.15
N THR A 136 18.91 -1.28 -8.63
CA THR A 136 17.55 -0.92 -8.24
C THR A 136 17.02 -1.87 -7.16
N ALA A 137 16.06 -1.40 -6.35
CA ALA A 137 15.29 -2.24 -5.43
C ALA A 137 14.73 -3.50 -6.14
N ASN A 138 14.45 -3.41 -7.45
CA ASN A 138 13.79 -4.45 -8.23
C ASN A 138 14.73 -5.65 -8.36
N MET A 139 15.98 -5.35 -8.68
CA MET A 139 17.03 -6.34 -8.87
C MET A 139 17.35 -7.07 -7.57
N ALA A 140 17.15 -6.39 -6.42
CA ALA A 140 17.34 -6.96 -5.09
C ALA A 140 16.09 -7.66 -4.52
N GLY A 141 15.03 -7.89 -5.32
CA GLY A 141 13.85 -8.64 -4.87
C GLY A 141 12.80 -7.79 -4.13
N TRP A 142 12.96 -6.48 -4.10
CA TRP A 142 12.03 -5.54 -3.47
C TRP A 142 11.06 -4.93 -4.48
N HIS A 143 9.90 -4.53 -3.96
CA HIS A 143 8.91 -3.67 -4.61
C HIS A 143 8.82 -2.36 -3.83
N ILE A 144 8.73 -1.22 -4.54
CA ILE A 144 8.44 0.06 -3.92
C ILE A 144 6.93 0.30 -3.93
N ALA A 145 6.34 0.12 -2.74
CA ALA A 145 4.97 0.48 -2.43
C ALA A 145 4.88 1.94 -1.98
N HIS A 146 3.68 2.52 -2.12
CA HIS A 146 3.39 3.86 -1.66
C HIS A 146 2.63 3.83 -0.35
N LEU A 147 3.07 4.58 0.67
CA LEU A 147 2.37 4.65 1.96
C LEU A 147 1.03 5.37 1.84
N ALA A 148 1.01 6.45 1.06
CA ALA A 148 -0.16 7.19 0.65
C ALA A 148 -0.53 6.88 -0.79
N ASP A 149 -1.82 6.67 -1.03
CA ASP A 149 -2.33 6.21 -2.32
C ASP A 149 -2.00 7.17 -3.47
N VAL A 150 -1.28 6.64 -4.45
CA VAL A 150 -1.05 7.25 -5.77
C VAL A 150 -2.16 6.83 -6.76
N LYS A 151 -2.98 5.82 -6.39
CA LYS A 151 -4.04 5.24 -7.23
C LYS A 151 -5.38 5.27 -6.51
N ASP A 152 -6.00 6.43 -6.43
CA ASP A 152 -7.29 6.63 -5.77
C ASP A 152 -8.50 6.47 -6.70
N GLY A 153 -8.28 6.11 -7.97
CA GLY A 153 -9.35 5.93 -8.96
C GLY A 153 -9.91 7.23 -9.54
N TYR A 154 -9.50 8.38 -9.01
CA TYR A 154 -9.77 9.67 -9.63
C TYR A 154 -8.73 9.89 -10.73
N THR A 155 -9.09 9.61 -11.98
CA THR A 155 -8.13 9.57 -13.12
C THR A 155 -8.42 10.61 -14.21
N ASN A 156 -9.46 11.44 -14.06
CA ASN A 156 -9.81 12.48 -15.04
C ASN A 156 -9.00 13.75 -14.79
N TYR A 157 -7.84 13.86 -15.43
CA TYR A 157 -6.89 14.93 -15.14
C TYR A 157 -7.33 16.33 -15.59
N ARG A 158 -8.26 16.43 -16.54
CA ARG A 158 -8.66 17.73 -17.09
C ARG A 158 -9.19 18.69 -16.02
N VAL A 159 -9.93 18.15 -15.06
CA VAL A 159 -10.57 18.90 -13.98
C VAL A 159 -9.72 19.01 -12.70
N TRP A 160 -8.46 18.60 -12.73
CA TRP A 160 -7.59 18.69 -11.56
C TRP A 160 -7.08 20.11 -11.37
N ALA A 161 -7.34 20.65 -10.18
CA ALA A 161 -6.71 21.88 -9.73
C ALA A 161 -5.21 21.69 -9.49
N LYS A 162 -4.44 22.79 -9.55
CA LYS A 162 -2.98 22.76 -9.29
C LYS A 162 -2.58 21.99 -8.03
N GLN A 163 -3.30 22.20 -6.92
CA GLN A 163 -2.99 21.52 -5.66
C GLN A 163 -3.13 19.99 -5.74
N GLU A 164 -4.09 19.49 -6.52
CA GLU A 164 -4.31 18.05 -6.69
C GLU A 164 -3.18 17.42 -7.51
N VAL A 165 -2.72 18.11 -8.56
CA VAL A 165 -1.56 17.70 -9.36
C VAL A 165 -0.30 17.63 -8.48
N VAL A 166 -0.06 18.65 -7.64
CA VAL A 166 1.08 18.68 -6.70
C VAL A 166 1.02 17.49 -5.73
N ARG A 167 -0.14 17.22 -5.10
CA ARG A 167 -0.30 16.09 -4.17
C ARG A 167 0.06 14.75 -4.83
N ARG A 168 -0.46 14.50 -6.03
CA ARG A 168 -0.19 13.27 -6.78
C ARG A 168 1.28 13.16 -7.19
N PHE A 169 1.88 14.26 -7.59
CA PHE A 169 3.31 14.30 -7.91
C PHE A 169 4.16 13.95 -6.69
N ILE A 170 3.95 14.62 -5.56
CA ILE A 170 4.68 14.36 -4.32
C ILE A 170 4.52 12.90 -3.89
N ARG A 171 3.30 12.35 -3.90
CA ARG A 171 3.08 10.94 -3.56
C ARG A 171 3.81 9.99 -4.50
N ASN A 172 3.99 10.35 -5.78
CA ASN A 172 4.67 9.50 -6.75
C ASN A 172 6.20 9.54 -6.59
N VAL A 173 6.80 10.72 -6.38
CA VAL A 173 8.26 10.89 -6.45
C VAL A 173 8.98 10.97 -5.10
N HIS A 174 8.28 11.31 -4.02
CA HIS A 174 8.94 11.64 -2.75
C HIS A 174 9.33 10.38 -1.96
N PRO A 175 10.59 10.26 -1.49
CA PRO A 175 11.09 9.06 -0.80
C PRO A 175 10.39 8.77 0.53
N CYS A 176 9.85 9.78 1.23
CA CYS A 176 9.01 9.54 2.42
C CYS A 176 7.73 8.74 2.11
N ASN A 177 7.35 8.60 0.84
CA ASN A 177 6.23 7.76 0.43
C ASN A 177 6.67 6.37 -0.08
N HIS A 178 7.97 6.03 -0.12
CA HIS A 178 8.48 4.82 -0.78
C HIS A 178 8.85 3.73 0.22
N CYS A 179 7.92 2.80 0.47
CA CYS A 179 8.16 1.66 1.36
C CYS A 179 8.60 0.43 0.56
N LEU A 180 9.63 -0.27 1.03
CA LEU A 180 10.10 -1.51 0.43
C LEU A 180 9.28 -2.69 0.96
N LEU A 181 8.77 -3.51 0.05
CA LEU A 181 8.12 -4.78 0.36
C LEU A 181 8.73 -5.92 -0.46
N PRO A 182 8.86 -7.13 0.09
CA PRO A 182 9.26 -8.29 -0.69
C PRO A 182 8.32 -8.52 -1.88
N LYS A 183 8.88 -8.75 -3.07
CA LYS A 183 8.11 -8.91 -4.31
C LYS A 183 7.05 -10.02 -4.32
N PRO A 184 7.23 -11.20 -3.68
CA PRO A 184 6.23 -12.25 -3.80
C PRO A 184 4.84 -11.86 -3.27
N GLU A 185 4.78 -11.02 -2.23
CA GLU A 185 3.53 -10.71 -1.51
C GLU A 185 3.24 -9.20 -1.40
N TRP A 186 3.92 -8.35 -2.18
CA TRP A 186 3.77 -6.89 -2.08
C TRP A 186 2.31 -6.44 -2.29
N GLN A 187 1.52 -7.16 -3.08
CA GLN A 187 0.11 -6.82 -3.33
C GLN A 187 -0.74 -6.99 -2.08
N ARG A 188 -0.52 -8.07 -1.32
CA ARG A 188 -1.22 -8.36 -0.08
C ARG A 188 -0.82 -7.35 0.99
N TRP A 189 0.48 -7.26 1.27
CA TRP A 189 0.98 -6.47 2.38
C TRP A 189 1.02 -4.97 2.09
N GLY A 190 1.19 -4.57 0.84
CA GLY A 190 1.18 -3.15 0.44
C GLY A 190 -0.20 -2.51 0.43
N ALA A 191 -1.28 -3.30 0.51
CA ALA A 191 -2.63 -2.82 0.72
C ALA A 191 -3.10 -2.95 2.19
N ASP A 192 -2.31 -3.59 3.07
CA ASP A 192 -2.65 -3.75 4.47
C ASP A 192 -2.33 -2.47 5.26
N ARG A 193 -3.38 -1.81 5.75
CA ARG A 193 -3.27 -0.56 6.52
C ARG A 193 -2.42 -0.68 7.78
N ARG A 194 -2.29 -1.88 8.36
CA ARG A 194 -1.44 -2.10 9.53
C ARG A 194 0.03 -2.03 9.13
N VAL A 195 0.39 -2.62 7.99
CA VAL A 195 1.75 -2.59 7.45
C VAL A 195 2.11 -1.17 6.97
N THR A 196 1.23 -0.51 6.23
CA THR A 196 1.49 0.86 5.76
C THR A 196 1.49 1.87 6.91
N GLY A 197 0.60 1.71 7.90
CA GLY A 197 0.61 2.52 9.13
C GLY A 197 1.88 2.32 9.96
N PHE A 198 2.33 1.07 10.12
CA PHE A 198 3.61 0.76 10.75
C PHE A 198 4.78 1.45 10.04
N ALA A 199 4.87 1.29 8.72
CA ALA A 199 5.94 1.89 7.93
C ALA A 199 5.87 3.43 7.95
N ALA A 200 4.68 4.02 7.93
CA ALA A 200 4.50 5.47 8.06
C ALA A 200 5.01 6.01 9.40
N THR A 201 4.73 5.32 10.51
CA THR A 201 5.28 5.72 11.83
C THR A 201 6.81 5.67 11.83
N ARG A 202 7.41 4.60 11.29
CA ARG A 202 8.87 4.47 11.21
C ARG A 202 9.50 5.51 10.28
N PHE A 203 8.87 5.80 9.16
CA PHE A 203 9.34 6.82 8.21
C PHE A 203 9.21 8.23 8.79
N ALA A 204 8.15 8.50 9.56
CA ALA A 204 7.99 9.77 10.27
C ALA A 204 9.12 10.01 11.27
N ALA A 205 9.54 8.97 12.00
CA ALA A 205 10.67 9.06 12.91
C ALA A 205 12.01 9.19 12.17
N ARG A 206 12.25 8.37 11.14
CA ARG A 206 13.52 8.36 10.38
C ARG A 206 13.75 9.65 9.59
N TYR A 207 12.69 10.22 9.01
CA TYR A 207 12.75 11.40 8.16
C TYR A 207 12.07 12.62 8.82
N ALA A 208 12.19 12.72 10.15
CA ALA A 208 11.51 13.71 10.98
C ALA A 208 11.69 15.16 10.47
N ASP A 209 12.89 15.50 9.98
CA ASP A 209 13.22 16.83 9.48
C ASP A 209 12.33 17.32 8.33
N VAL A 210 11.76 16.41 7.54
CA VAL A 210 10.95 16.75 6.35
C VAL A 210 9.57 16.11 6.36
N TRP A 211 9.26 15.25 7.33
CA TRP A 211 8.03 14.47 7.34
C TRP A 211 6.78 15.34 7.38
N ASP A 212 6.76 16.38 8.23
CA ASP A 212 5.56 17.19 8.43
C ASP A 212 5.19 18.02 7.19
N GLU A 213 6.20 18.56 6.50
CA GLU A 213 6.02 19.26 5.24
C GLU A 213 5.64 18.29 4.12
N PHE A 214 6.30 17.13 4.02
CA PHE A 214 5.89 16.06 3.11
C PHE A 214 4.42 15.68 3.31
N ALA A 215 3.99 15.41 4.54
CA ALA A 215 2.62 14.99 4.84
C ALA A 215 1.59 16.06 4.46
N LEU A 216 1.94 17.35 4.66
CA LEU A 216 1.13 18.48 4.23
C LEU A 216 1.00 18.54 2.70
N LEU A 217 2.13 18.51 1.99
CA LEU A 217 2.17 18.59 0.52
C LEU A 217 1.50 17.38 -0.16
N ALA A 218 1.67 16.20 0.41
CA ALA A 218 1.07 14.96 -0.07
C ALA A 218 -0.39 14.79 0.39
N ASN A 219 -0.91 15.65 1.26
CA ASN A 219 -2.22 15.51 1.90
C ASN A 219 -2.41 14.09 2.48
N VAL A 220 -1.49 13.68 3.35
CA VAL A 220 -1.51 12.39 4.05
C VAL A 220 -2.06 12.64 5.45
N ASP A 221 -3.04 11.84 5.84
CA ASP A 221 -3.62 11.93 7.17
C ASP A 221 -2.57 11.62 8.23
N ARG A 222 -2.27 12.62 9.08
CA ARG A 222 -1.33 12.50 10.19
C ARG A 222 -1.80 11.47 11.23
N ALA A 223 -3.11 11.19 11.28
CA ALA A 223 -3.72 10.23 12.18
C ALA A 223 -3.65 8.77 11.68
N ALA A 224 -3.20 8.52 10.45
CA ALA A 224 -3.03 7.16 9.91
C ALA A 224 -1.84 6.39 10.51
N ARG A 225 -1.21 6.91 11.58
CA ARG A 225 -0.25 6.19 12.40
C ARG A 225 -0.96 4.99 13.02
N SER A 226 -0.42 3.79 12.81
CA SER A 226 -0.95 2.59 13.46
C SER A 226 -1.02 2.80 14.97
N ALA A 227 -2.06 2.29 15.62
CA ALA A 227 -2.09 2.14 17.06
C ALA A 227 -0.80 1.42 17.49
N GLU A 228 0.09 2.16 18.16
CA GLU A 228 1.30 1.59 18.75
C GLU A 228 0.89 0.44 19.68
N GLY A 229 1.57 -0.72 19.57
CA GLY A 229 1.45 -1.81 20.55
C GLY A 229 0.96 -3.16 20.04
N PHE A 230 0.60 -3.33 18.76
CA PHE A 230 0.28 -4.66 18.21
C PHE A 230 1.41 -5.19 17.33
N GLU A 231 1.93 -6.37 17.69
CA GLU A 231 2.88 -7.12 16.87
C GLU A 231 2.20 -7.60 15.58
N ILE A 232 2.71 -7.18 14.42
CA ILE A 232 2.20 -7.61 13.13
C ILE A 232 3.00 -8.84 12.69
N ALA A 233 2.39 -10.02 12.78
CA ALA A 233 2.96 -11.23 12.19
C ALA A 233 3.03 -11.07 10.66
N TYR A 234 4.25 -11.15 10.11
CA TYR A 234 4.53 -11.02 8.70
C TYR A 234 5.04 -12.35 8.14
N THR A 235 4.41 -12.82 7.07
CA THR A 235 4.68 -14.15 6.54
C THR A 235 4.56 -14.17 5.02
N TYR A 236 5.58 -14.73 4.35
CA TYR A 236 5.56 -14.99 2.92
C TYR A 236 6.57 -16.07 2.53
N GLY A 237 6.38 -16.66 1.34
CA GLY A 237 7.30 -17.66 0.81
C GLY A 237 7.28 -18.99 1.57
N VAL A 238 6.28 -19.19 2.44
CA VAL A 238 6.16 -20.40 3.24
C VAL A 238 5.36 -21.45 2.48
N THR A 239 5.91 -22.66 2.40
CA THR A 239 5.31 -23.79 1.67
C THR A 239 4.02 -24.28 2.33
N THR A 240 3.21 -25.03 1.56
CA THR A 240 1.90 -25.57 1.97
C THR A 240 1.94 -26.42 3.25
N GLU A 241 3.07 -27.02 3.63
CA GLU A 241 3.19 -27.84 4.85
C GLU A 241 3.29 -27.00 6.13
N ASP A 242 3.94 -25.85 6.07
CA ASP A 242 4.04 -24.94 7.22
C ASP A 242 2.75 -24.14 7.42
N GLN A 243 2.03 -23.80 6.34
CA GLN A 243 0.69 -23.22 6.40
C GLN A 243 -0.31 -24.15 7.13
N ALA A 244 -0.15 -25.47 6.99
CA ALA A 244 -0.96 -26.45 7.69
C ALA A 244 -0.66 -26.50 9.21
N ARG A 245 0.61 -26.30 9.61
CA ARG A 245 1.04 -26.27 11.02
C ARG A 245 0.64 -24.97 11.72
N GLU A 246 0.83 -23.82 11.06
CA GLU A 246 0.40 -22.51 11.58
C GLU A 246 -1.11 -22.38 11.67
N GLY A 247 -1.84 -22.91 10.69
CA GLY A 247 -3.30 -22.95 10.74
C GLY A 247 -3.80 -23.68 11.99
N VAL A 248 -3.09 -24.69 12.49
CA VAL A 248 -3.46 -25.42 13.72
C VAL A 248 -3.08 -24.64 15.00
N ALA A 249 -1.96 -23.89 14.99
CA ALA A 249 -1.54 -23.07 16.12
C ALA A 249 -2.42 -21.82 16.31
N GLN A 250 -2.68 -21.06 15.23
CA GLN A 250 -3.62 -19.93 15.26
C GLN A 250 -5.06 -20.36 15.59
N ARG A 251 -5.46 -21.58 15.17
CA ARG A 251 -6.77 -22.17 15.54
C ARG A 251 -6.92 -22.38 17.04
N ARG A 252 -5.83 -22.59 17.79
CA ARG A 252 -5.88 -22.79 19.25
C ARG A 252 -6.02 -21.47 20.01
N GLU A 253 -5.44 -20.39 19.49
CA GLU A 253 -5.42 -19.08 20.13
C GLU A 253 -6.69 -18.24 19.85
N LEU A 254 -7.28 -18.37 18.65
CA LEU A 254 -8.61 -17.82 18.33
C LEU A 254 -9.75 -18.53 19.07
N HIS A 255 -9.63 -19.83 19.36
CA HIS A 255 -10.70 -20.59 20.04
C HIS A 255 -10.85 -20.23 21.53
N LEU A 256 -9.86 -19.56 22.12
CA LEU A 256 -9.85 -19.17 23.54
C LEU A 256 -10.35 -17.74 23.79
N THR A 257 -10.47 -16.90 22.76
CA THR A 257 -10.73 -15.45 22.91
C THR A 257 -12.09 -14.97 22.43
N SER A 258 -12.95 -15.80 21.85
CA SER A 258 -14.31 -15.38 21.47
C SER A 258 -15.37 -16.44 21.76
N ARG A 259 -15.73 -16.62 23.03
CA ARG A 259 -17.09 -17.05 23.40
C ARG A 259 -17.83 -15.82 23.90
N SER A 260 -18.58 -15.18 23.02
CA SER A 260 -19.62 -14.23 23.41
C SER A 260 -20.96 -14.94 23.23
N GLU A 261 -21.60 -15.27 24.35
CA GLU A 261 -22.98 -15.77 24.37
C GLU A 261 -23.91 -14.57 24.17
N CYS A 262 -24.56 -14.50 23.00
CA CYS A 262 -25.74 -13.64 22.81
C CYS A 262 -26.96 -14.55 22.61
N ALA A 263 -27.99 -14.28 23.41
CA ALA A 263 -29.21 -15.06 23.49
C ALA A 263 -30.10 -14.85 22.25
N SER A 264 -30.11 -15.85 21.36
CA SER A 264 -31.32 -16.40 20.70
C SER A 264 -30.90 -17.32 19.55
N GLY A 265 -31.09 -18.64 19.73
CA GLY A 265 -31.22 -19.59 18.62
C GLY A 265 -30.00 -19.87 17.74
N GLY A 266 -28.86 -20.17 18.35
CA GLY A 266 -27.65 -20.72 17.68
C GLY A 266 -26.42 -19.86 17.94
N VAL A 267 -25.32 -20.49 18.38
CA VAL A 267 -24.06 -19.77 18.69
C VAL A 267 -23.48 -19.21 17.38
N VAL A 268 -23.33 -17.89 17.30
CA VAL A 268 -22.51 -17.25 16.25
C VAL A 268 -21.06 -17.48 16.64
N VAL A 269 -20.40 -18.39 15.92
CA VAL A 269 -19.04 -18.82 16.24
C VAL A 269 -17.96 -18.00 15.54
N ALA A 270 -18.34 -17.15 14.57
CA ALA A 270 -17.43 -16.24 13.89
C ALA A 270 -18.08 -14.91 13.51
N CYS A 271 -17.39 -13.78 13.74
CA CYS A 271 -17.85 -12.44 13.37
C CYS A 271 -16.69 -11.60 12.82
N TYR A 272 -16.89 -10.86 11.73
CA TYR A 272 -15.89 -9.94 11.20
C TYR A 272 -16.49 -8.75 10.46
N THR A 273 -15.72 -7.65 10.37
CA THR A 273 -16.11 -6.43 9.65
C THR A 273 -15.50 -6.40 8.24
N ALA A 274 -16.22 -5.77 7.30
CA ALA A 274 -15.75 -5.51 5.95
C ALA A 274 -16.41 -4.26 5.35
N THR A 275 -15.73 -3.56 4.45
CA THR A 275 -16.28 -2.37 3.78
C THR A 275 -17.36 -2.68 2.75
N ARG A 276 -17.50 -3.96 2.37
CA ARG A 276 -18.50 -4.53 1.47
C ARG A 276 -18.82 -5.95 1.91
N LEU A 277 -19.95 -6.51 1.48
CA LEU A 277 -20.26 -7.92 1.74
C LEU A 277 -19.15 -8.84 1.21
N THR A 278 -18.36 -9.38 2.13
CA THR A 278 -17.14 -10.13 1.87
C THR A 278 -17.20 -11.49 2.53
N PHE A 279 -16.99 -12.54 1.76
CA PHE A 279 -16.91 -13.91 2.23
C PHE A 279 -15.45 -14.35 2.29
N ARG A 280 -15.02 -14.83 3.46
CA ARG A 280 -13.64 -15.29 3.71
C ARG A 280 -13.66 -16.80 3.93
N ALA A 281 -13.04 -17.56 3.02
CA ALA A 281 -12.97 -19.01 3.10
C ALA A 281 -12.31 -19.47 4.40
N ALA A 282 -11.25 -18.76 4.84
CA ALA A 282 -10.56 -19.04 6.10
C ALA A 282 -11.46 -18.93 7.35
N VAL A 283 -12.58 -18.19 7.26
CA VAL A 283 -13.55 -18.05 8.36
C VAL A 283 -14.72 -19.02 8.20
N ILE A 284 -15.21 -19.20 6.98
CA ILE A 284 -16.47 -19.92 6.72
C ILE A 284 -16.25 -21.42 6.53
N GLU A 285 -15.19 -21.84 5.84
CA GLU A 285 -14.96 -23.25 5.52
C GLU A 285 -14.64 -24.15 6.74
N PRO A 286 -13.99 -23.66 7.81
CA PRO A 286 -13.79 -24.45 9.02
C PRO A 286 -15.07 -24.72 9.82
N LEU A 287 -16.15 -23.98 9.56
CA LEU A 287 -17.39 -24.11 10.32
C LEU A 287 -18.10 -25.43 10.02
N ALA A 288 -18.85 -25.95 10.99
CA ALA A 288 -19.87 -26.94 10.75
C ALA A 288 -21.03 -26.33 9.93
N ASP A 289 -21.82 -27.18 9.29
CA ASP A 289 -22.88 -26.75 8.38
C ASP A 289 -23.99 -25.93 9.06
N ASP A 290 -24.24 -26.18 10.34
CA ASP A 290 -25.19 -25.51 11.21
C ASP A 290 -24.61 -24.30 11.97
N GLU A 291 -23.28 -24.17 12.00
CA GLU A 291 -22.60 -23.05 12.64
C GLU A 291 -22.79 -21.75 11.87
N ARG A 292 -23.04 -20.68 12.63
CA ARG A 292 -23.35 -19.33 12.11
C ARG A 292 -22.12 -18.45 12.10
N PHE A 293 -22.01 -17.64 11.04
CA PHE A 293 -21.06 -16.53 10.99
C PHE A 293 -21.75 -15.21 10.65
N ARG A 294 -21.12 -14.12 11.05
CA ARG A 294 -21.63 -12.76 10.90
C ARG A 294 -20.64 -11.86 10.16
N VAL A 295 -21.15 -11.10 9.21
CA VAL A 295 -20.39 -10.10 8.44
C VAL A 295 -20.99 -8.73 8.68
N VAL A 296 -20.25 -7.85 9.35
CA VAL A 296 -20.67 -6.48 9.62
C VAL A 296 -20.14 -5.57 8.52
N THR A 297 -21.02 -4.82 7.86
CA THR A 297 -20.67 -3.87 6.81
C THR A 297 -21.34 -2.51 7.07
N PRO A 298 -20.87 -1.41 6.45
CA PRO A 298 -21.54 -0.11 6.55
C PRO A 298 -23.00 -0.15 6.09
N ASP A 299 -23.35 -1.08 5.20
CA ASP A 299 -24.68 -1.22 4.60
C ASP A 299 -25.56 -2.24 5.35
N GLY A 300 -25.07 -2.80 6.46
CA GLY A 300 -25.83 -3.74 7.30
C GLY A 300 -25.02 -4.95 7.79
N THR A 301 -25.61 -5.70 8.72
CA THR A 301 -25.05 -6.90 9.31
C THR A 301 -25.73 -8.14 8.76
N PHE A 302 -24.94 -9.06 8.21
CA PHE A 302 -25.43 -10.28 7.59
C PHE A 302 -25.03 -11.50 8.42
N GLU A 303 -26.00 -12.34 8.77
CA GLU A 303 -25.77 -13.57 9.51
C GLU A 303 -26.37 -14.77 8.79
N MET A 304 -25.58 -15.83 8.64
CA MET A 304 -26.02 -17.07 8.01
C MET A 304 -25.19 -18.26 8.50
N THR A 305 -25.73 -19.47 8.35
CA THR A 305 -24.94 -20.70 8.57
C THR A 305 -24.04 -21.00 7.37
N LYS A 306 -23.03 -21.85 7.55
CA LYS A 306 -22.22 -22.34 6.43
C LYS A 306 -23.08 -23.05 5.37
N ALA A 307 -24.03 -23.90 5.76
CA ALA A 307 -24.92 -24.57 4.81
C ALA A 307 -25.75 -23.56 4.00
N GLN A 308 -26.24 -22.50 4.65
CA GLN A 308 -26.96 -21.43 3.97
C GLN A 308 -26.05 -20.68 2.99
N PHE A 309 -24.81 -20.39 3.39
CA PHE A 309 -23.82 -19.76 2.53
C PHE A 309 -23.52 -20.60 1.28
N HIS A 310 -23.18 -21.88 1.45
CA HIS A 310 -22.86 -22.79 0.34
C HIS A 310 -24.04 -22.94 -0.62
N ARG A 311 -25.27 -22.99 -0.10
CA ARG A 311 -26.48 -23.09 -0.91
C ARG A 311 -26.79 -21.82 -1.69
N VAL A 312 -26.77 -20.66 -1.04
CA VAL A 312 -27.24 -19.40 -1.63
C VAL A 312 -26.16 -18.71 -2.45
N PHE A 313 -24.89 -18.86 -2.08
CA PHE A 313 -23.74 -18.25 -2.73
C PHE A 313 -22.85 -19.28 -3.43
N ALA A 314 -23.43 -20.32 -4.03
CA ALA A 314 -22.69 -21.35 -4.77
C ALA A 314 -21.83 -20.78 -5.92
N ASN A 315 -22.16 -19.59 -6.44
CA ASN A 315 -21.32 -18.86 -7.39
C ASN A 315 -20.02 -18.35 -6.75
N VAL A 316 -20.07 -17.93 -5.48
CA VAL A 316 -18.90 -17.52 -4.69
C VAL A 316 -18.02 -18.73 -4.45
N VAL A 317 -18.58 -19.83 -3.95
CA VAL A 317 -17.84 -21.08 -3.66
C VAL A 317 -17.13 -21.62 -4.92
N ARG A 318 -17.72 -21.47 -6.11
CA ARG A 318 -17.11 -21.91 -7.38
C ARG A 318 -16.10 -20.92 -7.96
N SER A 319 -16.06 -19.69 -7.48
CA SER A 319 -15.19 -18.65 -8.06
C SER A 319 -13.71 -18.95 -7.81
N VAL A 320 -12.86 -18.53 -8.75
CA VAL A 320 -11.40 -18.60 -8.60
C VAL A 320 -10.92 -17.77 -7.41
N SER A 321 -11.48 -16.58 -7.20
CA SER A 321 -11.13 -15.70 -6.09
C SER A 321 -11.42 -16.33 -4.72
N TYR A 322 -12.54 -17.02 -4.57
CA TYR A 322 -12.83 -17.70 -3.29
C TYR A 322 -11.99 -18.97 -3.10
N ARG A 323 -11.85 -19.82 -4.14
CA ARG A 323 -11.13 -21.10 -4.02
C ARG A 323 -9.62 -20.95 -3.89
N GLU A 324 -9.03 -20.06 -4.67
CA GLU A 324 -7.56 -19.91 -4.73
C GLU A 324 -7.06 -18.79 -3.83
N ARG A 325 -7.83 -17.69 -3.70
CA ARG A 325 -7.42 -16.52 -2.91
C ARG A 325 -8.12 -16.43 -1.56
N GLY A 326 -9.05 -17.34 -1.27
CA GLY A 326 -9.75 -17.43 0.01
C GLY A 326 -10.70 -16.26 0.31
N VAL A 327 -10.94 -15.34 -0.65
CA VAL A 327 -11.72 -14.12 -0.42
C VAL A 327 -12.55 -13.78 -1.65
N TYR A 328 -13.82 -13.50 -1.43
CA TYR A 328 -14.73 -12.93 -2.43
C TYR A 328 -15.46 -11.74 -1.84
N HIS A 329 -15.50 -10.63 -2.55
CA HIS A 329 -16.31 -9.48 -2.16
C HIS A 329 -17.25 -9.10 -3.31
N TYR A 330 -18.47 -8.72 -2.95
CA TYR A 330 -19.39 -8.14 -3.91
C TYR A 330 -19.14 -6.64 -4.07
N PRO A 331 -19.14 -6.08 -5.30
CA PRO A 331 -19.11 -4.65 -5.51
C PRO A 331 -20.33 -3.92 -4.93
N SER A 332 -21.48 -4.60 -4.88
CA SER A 332 -22.76 -4.14 -4.34
C SER A 332 -23.49 -5.32 -3.69
N ILE A 333 -24.26 -5.11 -2.61
CA ILE A 333 -24.98 -6.20 -1.93
C ILE A 333 -25.88 -6.95 -2.93
N PRO A 334 -25.70 -8.28 -3.11
CA PRO A 334 -26.54 -9.06 -4.00
C PRO A 334 -27.92 -9.25 -3.36
N LYS A 335 -28.99 -9.28 -4.18
CA LYS A 335 -30.37 -9.51 -3.71
C LYS A 335 -30.51 -10.80 -2.88
N ALA A 336 -29.70 -11.81 -3.19
CA ALA A 336 -29.66 -13.08 -2.47
C ALA A 336 -29.19 -12.96 -1.01
N ALA A 337 -28.57 -11.84 -0.62
CA ALA A 337 -28.14 -11.57 0.76
C ALA A 337 -29.25 -10.98 1.65
N ALA A 338 -30.33 -10.46 1.07
CA ALA A 338 -31.40 -9.80 1.82
C ALA A 338 -32.03 -10.68 2.94
N PRO A 339 -32.26 -12.00 2.75
CA PRO A 339 -32.81 -12.86 3.80
C PRO A 339 -31.89 -13.05 5.02
N PHE A 340 -30.62 -12.64 4.93
CA PHE A 340 -29.62 -12.81 5.98
C PHE A 340 -29.30 -11.50 6.69
N LEU A 341 -29.90 -10.39 6.28
CA LEU A 341 -29.75 -9.11 6.96
C LEU A 341 -30.46 -9.19 8.32
N ILE A 342 -29.73 -8.93 9.40
CA ILE A 342 -30.33 -8.80 10.74
C ILE A 342 -30.56 -7.31 11.03
N GLU A 343 -31.77 -6.97 11.48
CA GLU A 343 -32.05 -5.64 12.03
C GLU A 343 -31.37 -5.53 13.39
N GLU A 344 -30.56 -4.51 13.61
CA GLU A 344 -30.06 -4.21 14.96
C GLU A 344 -31.25 -3.81 15.84
N GLU A 345 -31.43 -4.46 16.99
CA GLU A 345 -32.29 -3.97 18.05
C GLU A 345 -31.80 -2.57 18.45
N ARG A 346 -32.57 -1.53 18.11
CA ARG A 346 -32.36 -0.19 18.64
C ARG A 346 -32.37 -0.27 20.17
N PRO A 347 -31.34 0.21 20.89
CA PRO A 347 -31.44 0.33 22.33
C PRO A 347 -32.63 1.25 22.65
N ALA A 348 -33.50 0.78 23.54
CA ALA A 348 -34.63 1.56 24.02
C ALA A 348 -34.14 2.94 24.48
N SER A 349 -34.66 3.98 23.85
CA SER A 349 -34.47 5.36 24.29
C SER A 349 -34.99 5.48 25.71
N GLY A 350 -34.06 5.64 26.66
CA GLY A 350 -34.37 5.91 28.05
C GLY A 350 -35.19 7.20 28.17
N SER A 351 -36.38 7.04 28.75
CA SER A 351 -37.27 8.09 29.25
C SER A 351 -36.67 8.85 30.41
#